data_AF-A0A5E4V2A3-F1
#
_entry.id   AF-A0A5E4V2A3-F1
#
_cell.length_a   1.000
_cell.length_b   1.000
_cell.length_c   1.000
_cell.angle_alpha   90.00
_cell.angle_beta   90.00
_cell.angle_gamma   90.00
#
_symmetry.space_group_name_H-M   'P 1'
#
loop_
_entity.id
_entity.type
_entity.pdbx_description
1 polymer ?
#
loop_
_entity_poly.entity_id
_entity_poly.type
_entity_poly.pdbx_seq_one_letter_code
_entity_poly.pdbx_strand_id
1 'polypeptide(L)' 'MQRYAVVLNGVVANVVMWDGASECEAFDLLQLIPIDDRAEVGIGWGFDGNEFYAPQPQSSVGVV' A
#
# COMPACT_ATOMS: atom_id res chain seq x y z
N MET A 1 -12.92 -0.44 -11.87
CA MET A 1 -12.54 -0.22 -10.46
C MET A 1 -11.13 -0.75 -10.28
N GLN A 2 -10.26 0.01 -9.62
CA GLN A 2 -8.84 -0.28 -9.45
C GLN A 2 -8.45 -0.09 -7.99
N ARG A 3 -7.59 -0.96 -7.47
CA ARG A 3 -7.02 -0.83 -6.12
C ARG A 3 -5.75 0.00 -6.14
N TYR A 4 -5.55 0.83 -5.12
CA TYR A 4 -4.36 1.65 -4.94
C TYR A 4 -3.84 1.52 -3.51
N ALA A 5 -2.52 1.44 -3.37
CA ALA A 5 -1.82 1.56 -2.10
C ALA A 5 -1.56 3.05 -1.81
N VAL A 6 -1.94 3.52 -0.63
CA VAL A 6 -1.52 4.81 -0.09
C VAL A 6 -0.18 4.60 0.61
N VAL A 7 0.90 5.16 0.07
CA VAL A 7 2.25 4.97 0.60
C VAL A 7 2.69 6.22 1.37
N LEU A 8 3.03 6.05 2.64
CA LEU A 8 3.59 7.08 3.51
C LEU A 8 4.95 6.62 4.03
N ASN A 9 5.99 7.41 3.79
CA ASN A 9 7.36 7.10 4.22
C ASN A 9 7.85 5.70 3.79
N GLY A 10 7.49 5.26 2.58
CA GLY A 10 7.86 3.95 2.05
C GLY A 10 7.04 2.77 2.61
N VAL A 11 5.96 3.03 3.36
CA VAL A 11 5.07 2.00 3.91
C VAL A 11 3.64 2.20 3.44
N VAL A 12 2.96 1.12 3.07
CA VAL A 12 1.54 1.10 2.74
C VAL A 12 0.74 1.38 4.01
N ALA A 13 0.16 2.57 4.09
CA ALA A 13 -0.66 3.01 5.22
C ALA A 13 -2.15 2.66 5.02
N ASN A 14 -2.60 2.54 3.77
CA ASN A 14 -3.98 2.18 3.45
C ASN A 14 -4.07 1.55 2.05
N VAL A 15 -5.16 0.82 1.78
CA VAL A 15 -5.53 0.33 0.44
C VAL A 15 -6.93 0.84 0.12
N VAL A 16 -7.06 1.54 -1.01
CA VAL A 16 -8.32 2.13 -1.45
C VAL A 16 -8.74 1.55 -2.79
N MET A 17 -10.05 1.53 -3.05
CA MET A 17 -10.62 1.12 -4.33
C MET A 17 -11.27 2.35 -4.97
N TRP A 18 -10.88 2.64 -6.21
CA TRP A 18 -11.39 3.78 -6.96
C TRP A 18 -12.05 3.31 -8.25
N ASP A 19 -13.21 3.87 -8.58
CA ASP A 19 -14.01 3.50 -9.75
C ASP A 19 -13.69 4.32 -10.99
N GLY A 20 -12.92 5.41 -10.86
CA GLY A 20 -12.56 6.30 -11.97
C GLY A 20 -13.64 7.33 -12.33
N ALA A 21 -14.76 7.39 -11.58
CA ALA A 21 -15.90 8.22 -11.97
C ALA A 21 -15.76 9.70 -11.56
N SER A 22 -15.01 9.99 -10.50
CA SER A 22 -14.75 11.35 -10.00
C SER A 22 -13.26 11.57 -9.79
N GLU A 23 -12.78 12.78 -10.07
CA GLU A 23 -11.45 13.22 -9.63
C GLU A 23 -11.29 12.97 -8.13
N CYS A 24 -10.16 12.38 -7.76
CA CYS A 24 -9.84 12.10 -6.38
C CYS A 24 -8.63 12.95 -5.99
N GLU A 25 -8.88 14.04 -5.26
CA GLU A 25 -7.85 14.99 -4.80
C GLU A 25 -6.70 14.33 -4.02
N ALA A 26 -6.93 13.12 -3.51
CA ALA A 26 -5.90 12.32 -2.88
C ALA A 26 -4.72 11.96 -3.82
N PHE A 27 -4.94 11.90 -5.15
CA PHE A 27 -3.85 11.66 -6.11
C PHE A 27 -2.83 12.80 -6.17
N ASP A 28 -3.23 14.02 -5.82
CA ASP A 28 -2.33 15.18 -5.79
C ASP A 28 -1.61 15.33 -4.44
N LEU A 29 -2.17 14.79 -3.37
CA LEU A 29 -1.68 14.97 -2.00
C LEU A 29 -0.92 13.75 -1.45
N LEU A 30 -1.20 12.55 -1.98
CA LEU A 30 -0.70 11.29 -1.49
C LEU A 30 -0.04 10.49 -2.61
N GLN A 31 0.96 9.70 -2.25
CA GLN A 31 1.54 8.73 -3.16
C GLN A 31 0.58 7.53 -3.27
N LEU A 32 -0.19 7.50 -4.36
CA LEU A 32 -1.08 6.40 -4.72
C LEU A 32 -0.42 5.52 -5.77
N ILE A 33 -0.11 4.28 -5.40
CA ILE A 33 0.50 3.29 -6.31
C ILE A 33 -0.57 2.27 -6.73
N PRO A 34 -0.84 2.08 -8.03
CA PRO A 34 -1.80 1.08 -8.48
C PRO A 34 -1.34 -0.33 -8.11
N ILE A 35 -2.27 -1.14 -7.62
CA ILE A 35 -2.01 -2.54 -7.25
C ILE A 35 -2.56 -3.44 -8.35
N ASP A 36 -1.73 -4.34 -8.89
CA ASP A 36 -2.21 -5.36 -9.82
C ASP A 36 -3.34 -6.19 -9.19
N ASP A 37 -4.41 -6.49 -9.94
CA ASP A 37 -5.56 -7.24 -9.41
C ASP A 37 -5.19 -8.63 -8.87
N ARG A 38 -4.08 -9.21 -9.30
CA ARG A 38 -3.57 -10.51 -8.81
C ARG A 38 -2.60 -10.38 -7.65
N ALA A 39 -2.13 -9.17 -7.34
CA ALA A 39 -1.20 -8.95 -6.24
C ALA A 39 -1.93 -8.86 -4.90
N GLU A 40 -1.33 -9.49 -3.90
CA GLU A 40 -1.73 -9.41 -2.50
C GLU A 40 -0.91 -8.30 -1.82
N VAL A 41 -1.33 -7.03 -1.96
CA VAL A 41 -0.70 -5.90 -1.26
C VAL A 41 -1.63 -5.43 -0.15
N GLY A 42 -1.08 -5.23 1.05
CA GLY A 42 -1.84 -4.83 2.22
C GLY A 42 -1.16 -3.76 3.06
N ILE A 43 -1.84 -3.31 4.11
CA ILE A 43 -1.31 -2.34 5.07
C ILE A 43 -0.07 -2.92 5.77
N GLY A 44 0.94 -2.09 5.97
CA GLY A 44 2.22 -2.46 6.59
C GLY A 44 3.25 -3.05 5.62
N TRP A 45 2.87 -3.29 4.36
CA TRP A 45 3.83 -3.61 3.31
C TRP A 45 4.74 -2.43 3.05
N GLY A 46 5.98 -2.69 2.65
CA GLY A 46 6.88 -1.63 2.20
C GLY A 46 6.82 -1.42 0.70
N PHE A 47 7.27 -0.26 0.26
CA PHE A 47 7.41 0.11 -1.15
C PHE A 47 8.71 0.89 -1.36
N ASP A 48 9.59 0.40 -2.24
CA ASP A 48 10.93 0.97 -2.47
C ASP A 48 10.98 2.00 -3.62
N GLY A 49 9.82 2.34 -4.19
CA GLY A 49 9.70 3.16 -5.39
C GLY A 49 9.46 2.35 -6.67
N ASN A 50 9.62 1.03 -6.62
CA ASN A 50 9.42 0.13 -7.75
C ASN A 50 8.58 -1.10 -7.38
N GLU A 51 8.84 -1.76 -6.25
CA GLU A 51 8.19 -3.01 -5.86
C GLU A 51 7.63 -2.97 -4.43
N PHE A 52 6.55 -3.72 -4.20
CA PHE A 52 5.99 -3.95 -2.87
C PHE A 52 6.62 -5.18 -2.23
N TYR A 53 6.95 -5.09 -0.94
CA TYR A 53 7.48 -6.22 -0.18
C TYR A 53 6.69 -6.43 1.11
N ALA A 54 6.44 -7.71 1.42
CA ALA A 54 5.68 -8.10 2.58
C ALA A 54 6.38 -7.66 3.88
N PRO A 55 5.61 -7.25 4.91
CA PRO A 55 6.20 -6.99 6.21
C PRO A 55 6.86 -8.25 6.74
N GLN A 56 8.04 -8.10 7.35
CA GLN A 56 8.69 -9.21 8.03
C GLN A 56 7.84 -9.63 9.23
N PRO A 57 7.63 -10.94 9.45
CA PRO A 57 6.96 -11.40 10.66
C PRO A 57 7.78 -10.90 11.85
N GLN A 58 7.13 -10.18 12.77
CA GLN A 58 7.73 -9.85 14.04
C GLN A 58 8.00 -11.17 14.76
N SER A 59 9.26 -11.61 14.74
CA SER A 59 9.69 -12.70 15.62
C SER A 59 9.42 -12.20 17.02
N SER A 60 8.45 -12.81 17.70
CA SER A 60 8.24 -12.61 19.12
C SER A 60 9.55 -13.07 19.79
N VAL A 61 10.42 -12.11 20.11
CA VAL A 61 11.61 -12.38 20.93
C VAL A 61 11.03 -12.94 22.21
N GLY A 62 11.29 -14.23 22.45
CA GLY A 62 10.84 -14.92 23.64
C GLY A 62 11.21 -14.09 24.85
N VAL A 63 10.19 -13.60 25.55
CA VAL A 63 10.37 -13.06 26.90
C VAL A 63 10.78 -14.26 27.75
N VAL A 64 12.08 -14.34 28.04
CA VAL A 64 12.67 -15.24 29.03
C VAL A 64 12.53 -14.68 30.43
#